data_AF-E1YHY4-F1
#
_entry.id   AF-E1YHY4-F1
#
_cell.length_a   1.000
_cell.length_b   1.000
_cell.length_c   1.000
_cell.angle_alpha   90.00
_cell.angle_beta   90.00
_cell.angle_gamma   90.00
#
_symmetry.space_group_name_H-M   'P 1'
#
loop_
_entity.id
_entity.type
_entity.pdbx_description
1 polymer ?
#
loop_
_entity_poly.entity_id
_entity_poly.type
_entity_poly.pdbx_seq_one_letter_code
_entity_poly.pdbx_strand_id
1 'polypeptide(L)'
;MRDGGSPDTTGLFIGDGGIFGVKTEVTLALYPLETVAKPRGFLFKNFDDIWSAISKLMAIEPFPYTNLVGLAPNSTALFMKEPCWVLLCYTRGYEEDEVTTKIKVLDEVCKAAGGEIGSEEIHHQASAAGTGEMYREMGKLASVGMWVFLETHIPKEDLPRLFNKYAALMDQRFEEKGLKEYGGVRLDVLLPVGHG
;
A
#
# COMPACT_ATOMS: atom_id res chain seq x y z
N MET A 1 -6.11 4.25 31.79
CA MET A 1 -4.99 4.56 32.70
C MET A 1 -4.20 3.26 32.83
N ARG A 2 -2.97 3.21 32.32
CA ARG A 2 -2.11 2.02 32.44
C ARG A 2 -1.62 1.95 33.89
N ASP A 3 -2.04 0.94 34.63
CA ASP A 3 -1.46 0.69 35.95
C ASP A 3 -0.08 0.03 35.74
N GLY A 4 0.98 0.76 36.09
CA GLY A 4 2.35 0.30 35.91
C GLY A 4 2.65 -0.89 36.83
N GLY A 5 2.43 -2.10 36.35
CA GLY A 5 2.70 -3.32 37.12
C GLY A 5 2.00 -4.59 36.64
N SER A 6 1.01 -4.47 35.74
CA SER A 6 0.30 -5.62 35.16
C SER A 6 0.53 -5.70 33.64
N PRO A 7 0.50 -6.92 33.05
CA PRO A 7 0.55 -7.09 31.60
C PRO A 7 -0.60 -6.36 30.90
N ASP A 8 -0.32 -5.80 29.73
CA ASP A 8 -1.35 -5.25 28.84
C ASP A 8 -2.17 -6.39 28.24
N THR A 9 -3.39 -6.60 28.74
CA THR A 9 -4.28 -7.66 28.26
C THR A 9 -5.06 -7.30 27.01
N THR A 10 -4.96 -6.05 26.52
CA THR A 10 -5.69 -5.58 25.33
C THR A 10 -5.40 -6.46 24.11
N GLY A 11 -4.15 -6.92 23.98
CA GLY A 11 -3.73 -7.80 22.88
C GLY A 11 -4.44 -9.15 22.85
N LEU A 12 -5.00 -9.64 23.96
CA LEU A 12 -5.80 -10.87 23.98
C LEU A 12 -7.14 -10.70 23.26
N PHE A 13 -7.67 -9.48 23.22
CA PHE A 13 -8.98 -9.18 22.66
C PHE A 13 -8.92 -8.62 21.23
N ILE A 14 -7.75 -8.13 20.79
CA ILE A 14 -7.52 -7.65 19.42
C ILE A 14 -7.32 -8.86 18.51
N GLY A 15 -8.15 -8.98 17.46
CA GLY A 15 -8.02 -10.06 16.47
C GLY A 15 -8.49 -11.44 16.94
N ASP A 16 -9.24 -11.50 18.04
CA ASP A 16 -9.68 -12.76 18.66
C ASP A 16 -10.76 -13.54 17.88
N GLY A 17 -11.25 -12.99 16.77
CA GLY A 17 -12.31 -13.61 15.96
C GLY A 17 -13.63 -13.81 16.72
N GLY A 18 -13.87 -13.07 17.81
CA GLY A 18 -15.08 -13.19 18.63
C GLY A 18 -15.05 -14.31 19.67
N ILE A 19 -13.94 -15.02 19.85
CA ILE A 19 -13.85 -16.14 20.81
C ILE A 19 -14.02 -15.69 22.26
N PHE A 20 -13.62 -14.45 22.60
CA PHE A 20 -13.80 -13.87 23.94
C PHE A 20 -15.08 -13.04 24.07
N GLY A 21 -16.01 -13.17 23.12
CA GLY A 21 -17.32 -12.51 23.14
C GLY A 21 -17.35 -11.15 22.44
N VAL A 22 -18.39 -10.38 22.75
CA VAL A 22 -18.74 -9.10 22.09
C VAL A 22 -18.16 -7.93 22.88
N LYS A 23 -17.33 -7.12 22.21
CA LYS A 23 -16.78 -5.88 22.78
C LYS A 23 -17.84 -4.79 22.61
N THR A 24 -18.36 -4.27 23.72
CA THR A 24 -19.43 -3.27 23.71
C THR A 24 -18.92 -1.83 23.69
N GLU A 25 -17.74 -1.59 24.26
CA GLU A 25 -17.16 -0.25 24.40
C GLU A 25 -15.65 -0.29 24.10
N VAL A 26 -15.17 0.72 23.40
CA VAL A 26 -13.74 0.96 23.16
C VAL A 26 -13.44 2.44 23.31
N THR A 27 -12.29 2.78 23.87
CA THR A 27 -11.78 4.16 23.90
C THR A 27 -10.67 4.29 22.88
N LEU A 28 -10.85 5.18 21.91
CA LEU A 28 -9.88 5.44 20.84
C LEU A 28 -9.30 6.85 21.00
N ALA A 29 -8.02 7.01 20.67
CA ALA A 29 -7.41 8.33 20.54
C ALA A 29 -7.98 9.03 19.30
N LEU A 30 -8.38 10.28 19.46
CA LEU A 30 -8.80 11.14 18.34
C LEU A 30 -7.70 12.16 18.07
N TYR A 31 -7.35 12.33 16.80
CA TYR A 31 -6.39 13.32 16.33
C TYR A 31 -7.12 14.40 15.52
N PRO A 32 -6.61 15.64 15.50
CA PRO A 32 -7.15 16.67 14.62
C PRO A 32 -7.11 16.22 13.16
N LEU A 33 -8.16 16.55 12.40
CA LEU A 33 -8.26 16.22 11.00
C LEU A 33 -7.21 17.02 10.21
N GLU A 34 -6.38 16.32 9.44
CA GLU A 34 -5.47 16.93 8.48
C GLU A 34 -6.29 17.65 7.40
N THR A 35 -5.98 18.92 7.16
CA THR A 35 -6.76 19.82 6.29
C THR A 35 -6.22 19.91 4.87
N VAL A 36 -4.97 19.47 4.66
CA VAL A 36 -4.31 19.49 3.36
C VAL A 36 -3.96 18.06 2.94
N ALA A 37 -4.27 17.71 1.70
CA ALA A 37 -3.89 16.44 1.11
C ALA A 37 -3.40 16.62 -0.33
N LYS A 38 -2.27 16.00 -0.67
CA LYS A 38 -1.73 16.01 -2.04
C LYS A 38 -1.38 14.59 -2.48
N PRO A 39 -2.03 14.08 -3.55
CA PRO A 39 -1.61 12.84 -4.18
C PRO A 39 -0.39 13.08 -5.07
N ARG A 40 0.47 12.06 -5.18
CA ARG A 40 1.62 12.06 -6.07
C ARG A 40 1.87 10.65 -6.57
N GLY A 41 2.13 10.51 -7.86
CA GLY A 41 2.37 9.22 -8.49
C GLY A 41 3.68 9.21 -9.27
N PHE A 42 4.37 8.08 -9.25
CA PHE A 42 5.66 7.89 -9.92
C PHE A 42 5.66 6.60 -10.75
N LEU A 43 6.35 6.64 -11.89
CA LEU A 43 6.52 5.52 -12.82
C LEU A 43 7.96 5.01 -12.74
N PHE A 44 8.14 3.70 -12.73
CA PHE A 44 9.44 3.03 -12.67
C PHE A 44 9.52 1.91 -13.71
N LYS A 45 10.72 1.67 -14.22
CA LYS A 45 10.93 0.68 -15.31
C LYS A 45 11.01 -0.75 -14.79
N ASN A 46 11.57 -0.95 -13.60
CA ASN A 46 11.82 -2.27 -13.03
C ASN A 46 11.59 -2.29 -11.51
N PHE A 47 11.61 -3.50 -10.96
CA PHE A 47 11.37 -3.74 -9.54
C PHE A 47 12.44 -3.12 -8.64
N ASP A 48 13.72 -3.17 -9.05
CA ASP A 48 14.83 -2.69 -8.22
C ASP A 48 14.76 -1.17 -8.01
N ASP A 49 14.36 -0.42 -9.04
CA ASP A 49 14.19 1.03 -9.00
C ASP A 49 13.07 1.43 -8.00
N ILE A 50 11.88 0.85 -8.14
CA ILE A 50 10.76 1.14 -7.22
C ILE A 50 11.07 0.66 -5.80
N TRP A 51 11.73 -0.50 -5.65
CA TRP A 51 12.11 -1.03 -4.34
C TRP A 51 13.15 -0.16 -3.65
N SER A 52 14.12 0.39 -4.42
CA SER A 52 15.09 1.37 -3.93
C SER A 52 14.39 2.64 -3.43
N ALA A 53 13.39 3.14 -4.16
CA ALA A 53 12.58 4.28 -3.73
C ALA A 53 11.83 3.99 -2.43
N ILE A 54 11.03 2.91 -2.38
CA ILE A 54 10.27 2.49 -1.19
C ILE A 54 11.21 2.31 0.00
N SER A 55 12.34 1.62 -0.20
CA SER A 55 13.30 1.34 0.87
C SER A 55 13.92 2.60 1.47
N LYS A 56 14.18 3.64 0.66
CA LYS A 56 14.68 4.94 1.13
C LYS A 56 13.58 5.73 1.84
N LEU A 57 12.37 5.75 1.29
CA LEU A 57 11.23 6.43 1.88
C LEU A 57 10.87 5.86 3.26
N MET A 58 10.91 4.54 3.43
CA MET A 58 10.71 3.87 4.71
C MET A 58 11.80 4.18 5.76
N ALA A 59 12.92 4.77 5.36
CA ALA A 59 14.02 5.10 6.27
C ALA A 59 14.01 6.58 6.71
N ILE A 60 13.03 7.37 6.26
CA ILE A 60 12.90 8.80 6.58
C ILE A 60 11.90 8.97 7.71
N GLU A 61 12.29 9.69 8.76
CA GLU A 61 11.44 10.08 9.88
C GLU A 61 11.45 11.61 10.05
N PRO A 62 10.29 12.29 10.10
CA PRO A 62 8.94 11.75 9.91
C PRO A 62 8.68 11.33 8.45
N PHE A 63 7.76 10.38 8.24
CA PHE A 63 7.42 9.91 6.90
C PHE A 63 6.91 11.06 5.99
N PRO A 64 7.42 11.18 4.76
CA PRO A 64 6.95 12.19 3.81
C PRO A 64 5.66 11.79 3.09
N TYR A 65 4.93 10.79 3.59
CA TYR A 65 3.68 10.27 3.05
C TYR A 65 2.79 9.76 4.19
N THR A 66 1.49 9.71 3.94
CA THR A 66 0.49 9.08 4.82
C THR A 66 0.11 7.70 4.31
N ASN A 67 0.13 7.50 2.99
CA ASN A 67 -0.12 6.21 2.35
C ASN A 67 0.85 6.03 1.17
N LEU A 68 1.35 4.81 1.01
CA LEU A 68 2.31 4.44 -0.03
C LEU A 68 1.90 3.08 -0.61
N VAL A 69 1.66 3.01 -1.93
CA VAL A 69 1.25 1.78 -2.62
C VAL A 69 2.11 1.59 -3.86
N GLY A 70 2.86 0.50 -3.93
CA GLY A 70 3.51 0.04 -5.15
C GLY A 70 2.61 -0.88 -5.94
N LEU A 71 2.47 -0.65 -7.25
CA LEU A 71 1.74 -1.51 -8.18
C LEU A 71 2.71 -2.11 -9.18
N ALA A 72 2.66 -3.42 -9.33
CA ALA A 72 3.44 -4.13 -10.34
C ALA A 72 2.81 -3.97 -11.75
N PRO A 73 3.58 -4.26 -12.82
CA PRO A 73 3.09 -4.14 -14.21
C PRO A 73 1.81 -4.92 -14.51
N ASN A 74 1.63 -6.10 -13.91
CA ASN A 74 0.37 -6.86 -14.06
C ASN A 74 -0.84 -6.15 -13.45
N SER A 75 -0.65 -5.39 -12.36
CA SER A 75 -1.70 -4.57 -11.75
C SER A 75 -2.02 -3.34 -12.59
N THR A 76 -0.99 -2.67 -13.10
CA THR A 76 -1.15 -1.45 -13.91
C THR A 76 -1.67 -1.73 -15.31
N ALA A 77 -1.51 -2.96 -15.82
CA ALA A 77 -2.09 -3.41 -17.08
C ALA A 77 -3.62 -3.31 -17.16
N LEU A 78 -4.31 -3.20 -16.02
CA LEU A 78 -5.76 -2.99 -15.98
C LEU A 78 -6.19 -1.59 -16.43
N PHE A 79 -5.30 -0.59 -16.34
CA PHE A 79 -5.64 0.80 -16.61
C PHE A 79 -4.57 1.58 -17.39
N MET A 80 -3.43 0.95 -17.70
CA MET A 80 -2.35 1.54 -18.49
C MET A 80 -2.12 0.77 -19.78
N LYS A 81 -1.93 1.51 -20.88
CA LYS A 81 -1.57 0.94 -22.18
C LYS A 81 -0.16 0.34 -22.18
N GLU A 82 0.77 0.99 -21.49
CA GLU A 82 2.16 0.55 -21.33
C GLU A 82 2.39 0.25 -19.84
N PRO A 83 2.19 -1.01 -19.41
CA PRO A 83 2.25 -1.36 -18.01
C PRO A 83 3.68 -1.26 -17.49
N CYS A 84 3.84 -0.60 -16.36
CA CYS A 84 5.12 -0.42 -15.68
C CYS A 84 4.91 -0.48 -14.16
N TRP A 85 5.99 -0.35 -13.41
CA TRP A 85 5.90 -0.23 -11.96
C TRP A 85 5.41 1.18 -11.60
N VAL A 86 4.45 1.26 -10.68
CA VAL A 86 3.88 2.54 -10.24
C VAL A 86 3.95 2.66 -8.74
N LEU A 87 4.39 3.81 -8.23
CA LEU A 87 4.33 4.15 -6.81
C LEU A 87 3.30 5.26 -6.61
N LEU A 88 2.23 4.95 -5.91
CA LEU A 88 1.18 5.87 -5.52
C LEU A 88 1.47 6.37 -4.10
N CYS A 89 1.61 7.68 -3.96
CA CYS A 89 1.87 8.35 -2.69
C CYS A 89 0.70 9.28 -2.37
N TYR A 90 0.19 9.20 -1.16
CA TYR A 90 -0.78 10.16 -0.66
C TYR A 90 -0.25 10.82 0.60
N THR A 91 -0.15 12.14 0.57
CA THR A 91 0.47 12.92 1.64
C THR A 91 -0.56 13.82 2.27
N ARG A 92 -0.67 13.77 3.60
CA ARG A 92 -1.51 14.66 4.38
C ARG A 92 -0.68 15.48 5.38
N GLY A 93 -1.28 16.58 5.82
CA GLY A 93 -0.73 17.48 6.82
C GLY A 93 -1.73 18.56 7.22
N TYR A 94 -1.30 19.44 8.11
CA TYR A 94 -2.14 20.51 8.65
C TYR A 94 -1.97 21.82 7.88
N GLU A 95 -0.83 21.99 7.20
CA GLU A 95 -0.48 23.21 6.48
C GLU A 95 0.05 22.92 5.06
N GLU A 96 -0.16 23.87 4.15
CA GLU A 96 0.26 23.74 2.75
C GLU A 96 1.78 23.62 2.60
N ASP A 97 2.54 24.38 3.40
CA ASP A 97 4.00 24.38 3.35
C ASP A 97 4.59 23.06 3.84
N GLU A 98 3.98 22.46 4.87
CA GLU A 98 4.33 21.13 5.39
C GLU A 98 4.17 20.08 4.29
N VAL A 99 2.97 19.99 3.69
CA VAL A 99 2.68 18.99 2.66
C VAL A 99 3.54 19.22 1.42
N THR A 100 3.75 20.48 1.03
CA THR A 100 4.61 20.81 -0.12
C THR A 100 6.06 20.41 0.12
N THR A 101 6.56 20.52 1.34
CA THR A 101 7.90 20.05 1.72
C THR A 101 8.00 18.53 1.64
N LYS A 102 7.01 17.80 2.17
CA LYS A 102 6.93 16.34 2.07
C LYS A 102 6.90 15.87 0.61
N ILE A 103 6.12 16.52 -0.26
CA ILE A 103 6.09 16.21 -1.70
C ILE A 103 7.46 16.41 -2.37
N LYS A 104 8.22 17.46 -2.00
CA LYS A 104 9.58 17.65 -2.53
C LYS A 104 10.51 16.49 -2.16
N VAL A 105 10.43 16.01 -0.92
CA VAL A 105 11.19 14.84 -0.47
C VAL A 105 10.81 13.60 -1.28
N LEU A 106 9.52 13.35 -1.52
CA LEU A 106 9.06 12.26 -2.39
C LEU A 106 9.63 12.38 -3.80
N ASP A 107 9.52 13.56 -4.41
CA ASP A 107 10.02 13.83 -5.76
C ASP A 107 11.53 13.59 -5.87
N GLU A 108 12.32 14.05 -4.90
CA GLU A 108 13.78 13.87 -4.87
C GLU A 108 14.17 12.39 -4.72
N VAL A 109 13.56 11.68 -3.76
CA VAL A 109 13.87 10.27 -3.50
C VAL A 109 13.48 9.39 -4.69
N CYS A 110 12.28 9.59 -5.24
CA CYS A 110 11.79 8.82 -6.39
C CYS A 110 12.62 9.09 -7.64
N LYS A 111 12.93 10.37 -7.95
CA LYS A 111 13.80 10.70 -9.11
C LYS A 111 15.20 10.11 -8.96
N ALA A 112 15.78 10.17 -7.75
CA ALA A 112 17.09 9.58 -7.48
C ALA A 112 17.11 8.05 -7.60
N ALA A 113 15.95 7.40 -7.57
CA ALA A 113 15.77 5.98 -7.82
C ALA A 113 15.37 5.65 -9.27
N GLY A 114 15.39 6.63 -10.19
CA GLY A 114 15.01 6.43 -11.59
C GLY A 114 13.51 6.58 -11.87
N GLY A 115 12.73 7.07 -10.90
CA GLY A 115 11.31 7.32 -11.04
C GLY A 115 11.01 8.58 -11.84
N GLU A 116 10.00 8.50 -12.69
CA GLU A 116 9.44 9.64 -13.42
C GLU A 116 8.10 10.05 -12.79
N ILE A 117 7.80 11.35 -12.77
CA ILE A 117 6.51 11.82 -12.26
C ILE A 117 5.41 11.36 -13.21
N GLY A 118 4.40 10.68 -12.68
CA GLY A 118 3.25 10.19 -13.45
C GLY A 118 2.33 11.32 -13.90
N SER A 119 1.41 10.98 -14.82
CA SER A 119 0.37 11.90 -15.30
C SER A 119 -0.67 12.22 -14.21
N GLU A 120 -1.57 13.16 -14.51
CA GLU A 120 -2.71 13.48 -13.63
C GLU A 120 -3.56 12.25 -13.31
N GLU A 121 -3.70 11.31 -14.24
CA GLU A 121 -4.46 10.07 -14.00
C GLU A 121 -3.79 9.19 -12.94
N ILE A 122 -2.46 9.12 -12.92
CA ILE A 122 -1.74 8.39 -11.86
C ILE A 122 -1.87 9.14 -10.52
N HIS A 123 -1.89 10.47 -10.53
CA HIS A 123 -2.17 11.25 -9.32
C HIS A 123 -3.61 11.01 -8.82
N HIS A 124 -4.58 10.89 -9.71
CA HIS A 124 -5.94 10.51 -9.35
C HIS A 124 -5.99 9.11 -8.70
N GLN A 125 -5.27 8.12 -9.25
CA GLN A 125 -5.16 6.80 -8.63
C GLN A 125 -4.53 6.86 -7.23
N ALA A 126 -3.50 7.70 -7.04
CA ALA A 126 -2.91 7.91 -5.72
C ALA A 126 -3.89 8.56 -4.73
N SER A 127 -4.74 9.47 -5.21
CA SER A 127 -5.84 10.03 -4.41
C SER A 127 -6.84 8.95 -4.01
N ALA A 128 -7.29 8.13 -4.96
CA ALA A 128 -8.27 7.05 -4.72
C ALA A 128 -7.74 6.00 -3.73
N ALA A 129 -6.45 5.67 -3.79
CA ALA A 129 -5.80 4.79 -2.82
C ALA A 129 -5.76 5.44 -1.42
N GLY A 130 -5.41 6.72 -1.32
CA GLY A 130 -5.26 7.44 -0.06
C GLY A 130 -6.56 7.92 0.62
N THR A 131 -7.66 8.05 -0.12
CA THR A 131 -9.01 8.35 0.42
C THR A 131 -9.80 7.09 0.77
N GLY A 132 -9.34 5.93 0.31
CA GLY A 132 -10.00 4.65 0.49
C GLY A 132 -11.11 4.35 -0.52
N GLU A 133 -11.28 5.19 -1.55
CA GLU A 133 -12.20 4.95 -2.65
C GLU A 133 -11.89 3.64 -3.37
N MET A 134 -10.60 3.39 -3.67
CA MET A 134 -10.14 2.17 -4.32
C MET A 134 -10.57 0.91 -3.55
N TYR A 135 -10.35 0.89 -2.22
CA TYR A 135 -10.70 -0.25 -1.38
C TYR A 135 -12.21 -0.47 -1.27
N ARG A 136 -13.00 0.60 -1.29
CA ARG A 136 -14.47 0.51 -1.28
C ARG A 136 -14.99 -0.18 -2.52
N GLU A 137 -14.48 0.17 -3.70
CA GLU A 137 -14.87 -0.48 -4.95
C GLU A 137 -14.38 -1.93 -5.01
N MET A 138 -13.17 -2.21 -4.54
CA MET A 138 -12.67 -3.58 -4.39
C MET A 138 -13.56 -4.43 -3.47
N GLY A 139 -14.04 -3.86 -2.35
CA GLY A 139 -14.95 -4.56 -1.43
C GLY A 139 -16.27 -4.98 -2.08
N LYS A 140 -16.81 -4.15 -2.99
CA LYS A 140 -17.99 -4.53 -3.78
C LYS A 140 -17.71 -5.72 -4.70
N LEU A 141 -16.57 -5.72 -5.39
CA LEU A 141 -16.17 -6.83 -6.26
C LEU A 141 -15.90 -8.12 -5.48
N ALA A 142 -15.26 -8.01 -4.31
CA ALA A 142 -15.04 -9.14 -3.42
C ALA A 142 -16.35 -9.77 -2.93
N SER A 143 -17.38 -8.96 -2.65
CA SER A 143 -18.68 -9.44 -2.17
C SER A 143 -19.43 -10.35 -3.16
N VAL A 144 -19.08 -10.29 -4.45
CA VAL A 144 -19.64 -11.14 -5.51
C VAL A 144 -18.67 -12.23 -5.98
N GLY A 145 -17.60 -12.50 -5.21
CA GLY A 145 -16.63 -13.55 -5.49
C GLY A 145 -15.70 -13.27 -6.68
N MET A 146 -15.65 -12.02 -7.16
CA MET A 146 -14.82 -11.63 -8.31
C MET A 146 -13.39 -11.21 -7.90
N TRP A 147 -13.09 -11.20 -6.60
CA TRP A 147 -11.80 -10.76 -6.08
C TRP A 147 -11.36 -11.61 -4.88
N VAL A 148 -10.12 -12.08 -4.90
CA VAL A 148 -9.48 -12.74 -3.75
C VAL A 148 -8.22 -11.94 -3.41
N PHE A 149 -8.11 -11.53 -2.15
CA PHE A 149 -6.95 -10.81 -1.65
C PHE A 149 -6.13 -11.75 -0.75
N LEU A 150 -4.84 -11.84 -1.02
CA LEU A 150 -3.89 -12.63 -0.24
C LEU A 150 -2.77 -11.71 0.23
N GLU A 151 -2.77 -11.40 1.52
CA GLU A 151 -1.74 -10.57 2.15
C GLU A 151 -0.66 -11.44 2.77
N THR A 152 0.59 -11.01 2.63
CA THR A 152 1.72 -11.61 3.32
C THR A 152 2.64 -10.50 3.83
N HIS A 153 3.12 -10.66 5.06
CA HIS A 153 4.08 -9.76 5.68
C HIS A 153 5.47 -10.36 5.50
N ILE A 154 6.34 -9.62 4.81
CA ILE A 154 7.68 -10.08 4.47
C ILE A 154 8.70 -9.08 5.05
N PRO A 155 9.74 -9.54 5.77
CA PRO A 155 10.84 -8.66 6.19
C PRO A 155 11.45 -7.92 5.00
N LYS A 156 11.81 -6.65 5.20
CA LYS A 156 12.29 -5.77 4.13
C LYS A 156 13.45 -6.42 3.34
N GLU A 157 14.41 -6.99 4.05
CA GLU A 157 15.59 -7.66 3.51
C GLU A 157 15.27 -8.87 2.63
N ASP A 158 14.15 -9.54 2.86
CA ASP A 158 13.74 -10.74 2.15
C ASP A 158 12.81 -10.45 0.97
N LEU A 159 12.19 -9.27 0.92
CA LEU A 159 11.15 -8.95 -0.06
C LEU A 159 11.61 -9.15 -1.52
N PRO A 160 12.78 -8.63 -1.99
CA PRO A 160 13.20 -8.85 -3.37
C PRO A 160 13.29 -10.32 -3.79
N ARG A 161 13.78 -11.16 -2.88
CA ARG A 161 13.95 -12.59 -3.12
C ARG A 161 12.60 -13.32 -3.09
N LEU A 162 11.78 -13.03 -2.07
CA LEU A 162 10.51 -13.73 -1.87
C LEU A 162 9.44 -13.27 -2.86
N PHE A 163 9.37 -11.99 -3.20
CA PHE A 163 8.42 -11.46 -4.19
C PHE A 163 8.53 -12.20 -5.52
N ASN A 164 9.74 -12.30 -6.08
CA ASN A 164 9.97 -13.01 -7.34
C ASN A 164 9.61 -14.50 -7.25
N LYS A 165 9.92 -15.15 -6.13
CA LYS A 165 9.58 -16.55 -5.91
C LYS A 165 8.06 -16.76 -5.82
N TYR A 166 7.34 -15.88 -5.11
CA TYR A 166 5.89 -15.94 -4.99
C TYR A 166 5.21 -15.66 -6.34
N ALA A 167 5.65 -14.63 -7.07
CA ALA A 167 5.14 -14.32 -8.40
C ALA A 167 5.28 -15.54 -9.33
N ALA A 168 6.47 -16.14 -9.42
CA ALA A 168 6.70 -17.32 -10.26
C ALA A 168 5.82 -18.52 -9.84
N LEU A 169 5.68 -18.78 -8.55
CA LEU A 169 4.79 -19.83 -8.04
C LEU A 169 3.33 -19.56 -8.42
N MET A 170 2.86 -18.33 -8.27
CA MET A 170 1.49 -17.96 -8.61
C MET A 170 1.23 -18.06 -10.12
N ASP A 171 2.17 -17.63 -10.97
CA ASP A 171 2.05 -17.79 -12.43
C ASP A 171 1.94 -19.27 -12.81
N GLN A 172 2.81 -20.11 -12.25
CA GLN A 172 2.75 -21.55 -12.45
C GLN A 172 1.38 -22.12 -12.04
N ARG A 173 0.85 -21.74 -10.87
CA ARG A 173 -0.47 -22.22 -10.41
C ARG A 173 -1.62 -21.70 -11.28
N PHE A 174 -1.54 -20.47 -11.78
CA PHE A 174 -2.53 -19.91 -12.71
C PHE A 174 -2.57 -20.71 -14.01
N GLU A 175 -1.41 -21.08 -14.54
CA GLU A 175 -1.28 -21.90 -15.75
C GLU A 175 -1.76 -23.33 -15.54
N GLU A 176 -1.28 -24.02 -14.49
CA GLU A 176 -1.67 -25.40 -14.16
C GLU A 176 -3.19 -25.59 -13.96
N LYS A 177 -3.86 -24.53 -13.51
CA LYS A 177 -5.30 -24.52 -13.25
C LYS A 177 -6.13 -23.91 -14.39
N GLY A 178 -5.49 -23.45 -15.47
CA GLY A 178 -6.18 -22.82 -16.59
C GLY A 178 -6.94 -21.54 -16.21
N LEU A 179 -6.56 -20.85 -15.12
CA LEU A 179 -7.35 -19.73 -14.58
C LEU A 179 -7.47 -18.56 -15.57
N LYS A 180 -6.49 -18.38 -16.45
CA LYS A 180 -6.52 -17.37 -17.51
C LYS A 180 -7.66 -17.60 -18.50
N GLU A 181 -8.03 -18.86 -18.77
CA GLU A 181 -9.13 -19.21 -19.67
C GLU A 181 -10.50 -18.82 -19.09
N TYR A 182 -10.58 -18.75 -17.75
CA TYR A 182 -11.74 -18.27 -17.02
C TYR A 182 -11.71 -16.76 -16.75
N GLY A 183 -10.77 -16.02 -17.35
CA GLY A 183 -10.62 -14.58 -17.15
C GLY A 183 -9.94 -14.19 -15.83
N GLY A 184 -9.33 -15.14 -15.12
CA GLY A 184 -8.59 -14.87 -13.89
C GLY A 184 -7.33 -14.04 -14.16
N VAL A 185 -7.13 -12.99 -13.38
CA VAL A 185 -5.94 -12.13 -13.42
C VAL A 185 -5.24 -12.13 -12.06
N ARG A 186 -3.90 -12.17 -12.09
CA ARG A 186 -3.05 -11.95 -10.91
C ARG A 186 -2.64 -10.49 -10.87
N LEU A 187 -2.76 -9.86 -9.71
CA LEU A 187 -2.38 -8.48 -9.48
C LEU A 187 -1.45 -8.44 -8.27
N ASP A 188 -0.28 -7.83 -8.42
CA ASP A 188 0.68 -7.70 -7.32
C ASP A 188 0.75 -6.26 -6.83
N VAL A 189 0.74 -6.12 -5.51
CA VAL A 189 0.76 -4.85 -4.80
C VAL A 189 1.81 -4.91 -3.70
N LEU A 190 2.60 -3.85 -3.58
CA LEU A 190 3.58 -3.65 -2.52
C LEU A 190 3.04 -2.61 -1.54
N LEU A 191 2.89 -2.99 -0.28
CA LEU A 191 2.47 -2.10 0.79
C LEU A 191 3.57 -2.11 1.86
N PRO A 192 4.39 -1.04 1.96
CA PRO A 192 5.33 -0.92 3.07
C PRO A 192 4.53 -0.75 4.36
N VAL A 193 4.61 -1.76 5.21
CA VAL A 193 3.95 -1.82 6.51
C VAL A 193 5.01 -1.85 7.61
N GLY A 194 4.74 -1.10 8.67
CA GLY A 194 5.64 -0.97 9.81
C GLY A 194 6.12 0.46 9.96
N HIS A 195 5.52 1.16 10.92
CA HIS A 195 6.09 1.95 12.01
C HIS A 195 4.92 2.73 12.62
N GLY A 196 4.32 2.08 13.62
CA GLY A 196 3.30 2.57 14.55
C GLY A 196 3.49 1.82 15.85
#